data_AF-A0A150MK66-F1
#
_entry.id   AF-A0A150MK66-F1
#
_cell.length_a   1.000
_cell.length_b   1.000
_cell.length_c   1.000
_cell.angle_alpha   90.00
_cell.angle_beta   90.00
_cell.angle_gamma   90.00
#
_symmetry.space_group_name_H-M   'P 1'
#
loop_
_entity.id
_entity.type
_entity.pdbx_description
1 polymer ?
#
loop_
_entity_poly.entity_id
_entity_poly.type
_entity_poly.pdbx_seq_one_letter_code
_entity_poly.pdbx_strand_id
1 'polypeptide(L)'
;MTGRPPMSKKSLLKCFFLKTYFSIDSLRKLVRILQRFRCFQRACGLSEVPHLSTFSRAAKWFREQGFPVFHAQLLKDLEVRYPKIVLIDSTALRSSLYDSQAK
;
A
#
# COMPACT_ATOMS: atom_id res chain seq x y z
N MET A 1 20.35 -11.17 17.94
CA MET A 1 18.99 -11.07 17.35
C MET A 1 19.04 -11.58 15.91
N THR A 2 18.83 -12.87 15.69
CA THR A 2 18.85 -13.50 14.36
C THR A 2 17.45 -13.48 13.75
N GLY A 3 17.06 -12.32 13.21
CA GLY A 3 15.87 -12.16 12.39
C GLY A 3 16.25 -11.98 10.93
N ARG A 4 15.48 -12.59 10.01
CA ARG A 4 15.58 -12.32 8.57
C ARG A 4 15.57 -10.80 8.34
N PRO A 5 16.47 -10.24 7.50
CA PRO A 5 16.52 -8.81 7.29
C PRO A 5 15.15 -8.28 6.86
N PRO A 6 14.69 -7.15 7.43
CA PRO A 6 13.37 -6.62 7.13
C PRO A 6 13.25 -6.35 5.63
N MET A 7 12.18 -6.86 5.03
CA MET A 7 11.88 -6.65 3.62
C MET A 7 11.82 -5.17 3.30
N SER A 8 12.32 -4.78 2.13
CA SER A 8 12.34 -3.38 1.73
C SER A 8 10.91 -2.83 1.67
N LYS A 9 10.69 -1.67 2.32
CA LYS A 9 9.39 -0.97 2.28
C LYS A 9 9.01 -0.63 0.84
N LYS A 10 9.99 -0.32 -0.02
CA LYS A 10 9.80 -0.07 -1.46
C LYS A 10 9.21 -1.29 -2.18
N SER A 11 9.73 -2.49 -1.92
CA SER A 11 9.22 -3.73 -2.51
C SER A 11 7.78 -4.03 -2.06
N LEU A 12 7.49 -3.81 -0.78
CA LEU A 12 6.14 -3.96 -0.22
C LEU A 12 5.16 -2.95 -0.83
N LEU A 13 5.60 -1.70 -1.01
CA LEU A 13 4.79 -0.67 -1.66
C LEU A 13 4.46 -1.03 -3.11
N LYS A 14 5.42 -1.55 -3.88
CA LYS A 14 5.17 -2.08 -5.24
C LYS A 14 4.11 -3.19 -5.24
N CYS A 15 4.12 -4.07 -4.24
CA CYS A 15 3.09 -5.11 -4.13
C CYS A 15 1.70 -4.51 -3.88
N PHE A 16 1.60 -3.42 -3.11
CA PHE A 16 0.33 -2.72 -2.91
C PHE A 16 -0.13 -1.99 -4.17
N PHE A 17 0.79 -1.40 -4.95
CA PHE A 17 0.44 -0.87 -6.27
C PHE A 17 -0.10 -1.96 -7.20
N LEU A 18 0.54 -3.13 -7.22
CA LEU A 18 0.05 -4.29 -7.97
C LEU A 18 -1.38 -4.68 -7.53
N LYS A 19 -1.61 -4.73 -6.20
CA LYS A 19 -2.94 -5.00 -5.63
C LYS A 19 -3.98 -4.00 -6.13
N THR A 20 -3.67 -2.71 -6.10
CA THR A 20 -4.60 -1.65 -6.52
C THR A 20 -4.83 -1.67 -8.03
N TYR A 21 -3.76 -1.76 -8.82
CA TYR A 21 -3.83 -1.75 -10.29
C TYR A 21 -4.70 -2.88 -10.83
N PHE A 22 -4.55 -4.09 -10.29
CA PHE A 22 -5.35 -5.25 -10.68
C PHE A 22 -6.65 -5.42 -9.88
N SER A 23 -7.05 -4.41 -9.09
CA SER A 23 -8.27 -4.45 -8.26
C SER A 23 -8.38 -5.72 -7.39
N ILE A 24 -7.25 -6.17 -6.84
CA ILE A 24 -7.20 -7.33 -5.96
C ILE A 24 -7.80 -6.94 -4.61
N ASP A 25 -8.91 -7.56 -4.25
CA ASP A 25 -9.76 -7.27 -3.10
C ASP A 25 -9.16 -7.68 -1.74
N SER A 26 -8.20 -8.62 -1.70
CA SER A 26 -7.61 -9.06 -0.43
C SER A 26 -6.10 -9.31 -0.45
N LEU A 27 -5.45 -9.15 0.71
CA LEU A 27 -4.04 -9.48 0.89
C LEU A 27 -3.76 -10.98 0.67
N ARG A 28 -4.72 -11.86 1.02
CA ARG A 28 -4.59 -13.30 0.77
C ARG A 28 -4.50 -13.61 -0.72
N LYS A 29 -5.37 -12.98 -1.53
CA LYS A 29 -5.32 -13.11 -2.99
C LYS A 29 -4.04 -12.54 -3.58
N LEU A 30 -3.56 -11.40 -3.09
CA LEU A 30 -2.26 -10.84 -3.48
C LEU A 30 -1.12 -11.85 -3.24
N VAL A 31 -1.05 -12.45 -2.05
CA VAL A 31 -0.01 -13.46 -1.73
C VAL A 31 -0.10 -14.65 -2.69
N ARG A 32 -1.30 -15.16 -2.96
CA ARG A 32 -1.49 -16.27 -3.92
C ARG A 32 -1.04 -15.90 -5.33
N ILE A 33 -1.35 -14.68 -5.79
CA ILE A 33 -0.92 -14.18 -7.11
C ILE A 33 0.60 -14.06 -7.17
N LEU A 34 1.22 -13.51 -6.13
CA LEU A 34 2.68 -13.42 -6.04
C LEU A 34 3.32 -14.81 -6.02
N GLN A 35 2.76 -15.78 -5.30
CA GLN A 35 3.26 -17.17 -5.28
C GLN A 35 3.14 -17.85 -6.64
N ARG A 36 2.02 -17.63 -7.34
CA ARG A 36 1.75 -18.23 -8.65
C ARG A 36 2.60 -17.66 -9.77
N PHE A 37 2.82 -16.35 -9.77
CA PHE A 37 3.44 -15.64 -10.89
C PHE A 37 4.78 -15.01 -10.51
N ARG A 38 5.89 -15.67 -10.92
CA ARG A 38 7.26 -15.18 -10.70
C ARG A 38 7.53 -13.81 -11.33
N CYS A 39 6.85 -13.44 -12.42
CA CYS A 39 6.99 -12.13 -13.03
C CYS A 39 6.61 -11.00 -12.06
N PHE A 40 5.54 -11.16 -11.27
CA PHE A 40 5.13 -10.16 -10.28
C PHE A 40 6.09 -10.11 -9.09
N GLN A 41 6.69 -11.23 -8.69
CA GLN A 41 7.76 -11.23 -7.70
C GLN A 41 8.95 -10.37 -8.17
N ARG A 42 9.41 -10.59 -9.41
CA ARG A 42 10.51 -9.81 -10.00
C ARG A 42 10.15 -8.33 -10.13
N ALA A 43 8.96 -8.01 -10.63
CA ALA A 43 8.48 -6.63 -10.76
C ALA A 43 8.46 -5.90 -9.41
N CYS A 44 8.07 -6.61 -8.35
CA CYS A 44 8.06 -6.10 -6.98
C CYS A 44 9.43 -6.14 -6.29
N GLY A 45 10.47 -6.72 -6.92
CA GLY A 45 11.79 -6.89 -6.32
C GLY A 45 11.79 -7.83 -5.12
N LEU A 46 11.06 -8.95 -5.22
CA LEU A 46 10.98 -10.00 -4.21
C LEU A 46 11.85 -11.19 -4.62
N SER A 47 12.76 -11.62 -3.74
CA SER A 47 13.46 -12.89 -3.86
C SER A 47 12.57 -14.06 -3.40
N GLU A 48 11.76 -13.82 -2.36
CA GLU A 48 10.76 -14.75 -1.84
C GLU A 48 9.48 -13.98 -1.51
N VAL A 49 8.33 -14.64 -1.62
CA VAL A 49 7.03 -14.05 -1.26
C VAL A 49 6.91 -13.97 0.26
N PRO A 50 6.77 -12.77 0.84
CA PRO A 50 6.60 -12.63 2.29
C PRO A 50 5.30 -13.27 2.78
N HIS A 51 5.29 -13.63 4.07
CA HIS A 51 4.07 -14.08 4.73
C HIS A 51 3.03 -12.95 4.78
N LEU A 52 1.74 -13.33 4.83
CA LEU A 52 0.59 -12.43 4.92
C LEU A 52 0.74 -11.37 6.03
N SER A 53 1.24 -11.79 7.20
CA SER A 53 1.45 -10.89 8.36
C SER A 53 2.47 -9.79 8.09
N THR A 54 3.43 -10.00 7.19
CA THR A 54 4.38 -8.96 6.76
C THR A 54 3.65 -7.89 5.94
N PHE A 55 2.77 -8.29 5.03
CA PHE A 55 1.93 -7.34 4.30
C PHE A 55 0.98 -6.57 5.22
N SER A 56 0.32 -7.24 6.17
CA SER A 56 -0.57 -6.56 7.13
C SER A 56 0.17 -5.51 7.96
N ARG A 57 1.36 -5.86 8.48
CA ARG A 57 2.21 -4.92 9.24
C ARG A 57 2.68 -3.75 8.38
N ALA A 58 3.08 -4.02 7.13
CA ALA A 58 3.49 -2.98 6.20
C ALA A 58 2.34 -2.02 5.86
N ALA A 59 1.15 -2.55 5.61
CA ALA A 59 -0.05 -1.74 5.34
C ALA A 59 -0.40 -0.83 6.53
N LYS A 60 -0.32 -1.35 7.77
CA LYS A 60 -0.49 -0.56 8.98
C LYS A 60 0.54 0.57 9.05
N TRP A 61 1.83 0.25 8.88
CA TRP A 61 2.90 1.24 8.91
C TRP A 61 2.75 2.33 7.83
N PHE A 62 2.36 1.97 6.60
CA PHE A 62 2.14 2.96 5.54
C PHE A 62 1.00 3.92 5.87
N ARG A 63 -0.10 3.43 6.45
CA ARG A 63 -1.22 4.28 6.87
C ARG A 63 -0.84 5.23 8.00
N GLU A 64 -0.12 4.74 8.99
CA GLU A 64 0.16 5.51 10.21
C GLU A 64 1.36 6.46 10.06
N GLN A 65 2.39 6.04 9.33
CA GLN A 65 3.67 6.74 9.27
C GLN A 65 4.14 7.02 7.83
N GLY A 66 3.91 6.09 6.91
CA GLY A 66 4.44 6.19 5.55
C GLY A 66 3.85 7.34 4.72
N PHE A 67 2.52 7.45 4.65
CA PHE A 67 1.87 8.50 3.86
C PHE A 67 2.17 9.91 4.36
N PRO A 68 2.16 10.20 5.68
CA PRO A 68 2.62 11.50 6.19
C PRO A 68 4.03 11.87 5.71
N VAL A 69 4.97 10.91 5.73
CA VAL A 69 6.35 11.13 5.27
C VAL A 69 6.39 11.41 3.77
N PHE A 70 5.67 10.63 2.95
CA PHE A 70 5.62 10.88 1.50
C PHE A 70 4.95 12.20 1.16
N HIS A 71 3.89 12.56 1.88
CA HIS A 71 3.20 13.82 1.70
C HIS A 71 4.12 15.01 1.99
N ALA A 72 4.83 15.00 3.13
CA ALA A 72 5.78 16.05 3.49
C ALA A 72 6.93 16.17 2.46
N GLN A 73 7.48 15.04 2.00
CA GLN A 73 8.53 15.04 0.99
C GLN A 73 8.02 15.57 -0.35
N LEU A 74 6.82 15.16 -0.80
CA LEU A 74 6.21 15.65 -2.03
C LEU A 74 5.99 17.17 -1.99
N LEU A 75 5.50 17.71 -0.88
CA LEU A 75 5.33 19.16 -0.71
C LEU A 75 6.67 19.90 -0.81
N LYS A 76 7.73 19.33 -0.22
CA LYS A 76 9.09 19.87 -0.32
C LYS A 76 9.61 19.84 -1.75
N ASP A 77 9.44 18.73 -2.46
CA ASP A 77 9.89 18.55 -3.84
C ASP A 77 9.16 19.49 -4.82
N LEU A 78 7.91 19.83 -4.50
CA LEU A 78 7.11 20.81 -5.26
C LEU A 78 7.35 22.26 -4.82
N GLU A 79 8.32 22.51 -3.94
CA GLU A 79 8.65 23.83 -3.37
C GLU A 79 7.45 24.59 -2.76
N VAL A 80 6.48 23.85 -2.22
CA VAL A 80 5.29 24.44 -1.58
C VAL A 80 5.69 25.04 -0.23
N ARG A 81 6.05 26.33 -0.22
CA ARG A 81 6.48 27.06 0.98
C ARG A 81 5.33 27.45 1.91
N TYR A 82 4.18 27.79 1.33
CA TYR A 82 2.95 28.15 2.05
C TYR A 82 1.76 27.62 1.25
N PRO A 83 1.06 26.57 1.70
CA PRO A 83 -0.18 26.18 1.05
C PRO A 83 -1.20 27.31 1.26
N LYS A 84 -1.46 28.08 0.21
CA LYS A 84 -2.46 29.17 0.27
C LYS A 84 -3.87 28.61 0.44
N ILE A 85 -4.13 27.41 -0.07
CA ILE A 85 -5.41 26.69 0.01
C ILE A 85 -5.12 25.19 0.09
N VAL A 86 -5.72 24.50 1.06
CA VAL A 86 -5.75 23.03 1.14
C VAL A 86 -7.20 22.59 1.00
N LEU A 87 -7.52 21.90 -0.09
CA LEU A 87 -8.83 21.29 -0.29
C LEU A 87 -8.77 19.85 0.21
N ILE A 88 -9.52 19.55 1.26
CA ILE A 88 -9.70 18.19 1.78
C ILE A 88 -11.12 17.80 1.44
N ASP A 89 -11.28 16.83 0.55
CA ASP A 89 -12.56 16.21 0.26
C ASP A 89 -12.55 14.75 0.73
N SER A 90 -13.68 14.28 1.25
CA SER A 90 -13.88 12.89 1.63
C SER A 90 -14.86 12.24 0.67
N THR A 91 -14.33 11.64 -0.40
CA THR A 91 -15.15 10.82 -1.29
C THR A 91 -15.42 9.47 -0.63
N ALA A 92 -16.69 9.15 -0.36
CA ALA A 92 -17.07 7.83 0.13
C ALA A 92 -16.72 6.78 -0.93
N LEU A 93 -15.82 5.85 -0.57
CA LEU A 93 -15.64 4.65 -1.37
C LEU A 93 -16.88 3.79 -1.18
N ARG A 94 -17.71 3.67 -2.23
CA ARG A 94 -18.90 2.81 -2.22
C ARG A 94 -18.51 1.42 -1.73
N SER A 95 -18.99 1.08 -0.53
CA SER A 95 -18.86 -0.24 0.04
C SER A 95 -20.24 -0.87 -0.03
N SER A 96 -20.31 -2.12 -0.50
CA SER A 96 -21.58 -2.86 -0.58
C SER A 96 -22.27 -3.02 0.78
N LEU A 97 -21.53 -2.82 1.88
CA LEU A 97 -22.06 -2.79 3.25
C LEU A 97 -22.80 -1.49 3.59
N TYR A 98 -22.42 -0.35 3.01
CA TYR A 98 -23.13 0.91 3.22
C TYR A 98 -24.37 1.03 2.33
N ASP A 99 -24.29 0.50 1.10
CA ASP A 99 -25.43 0.48 0.17
C ASP A 99 -26.58 -0.41 0.69
N SER A 100 -26.29 -1.44 1.50
CA SER A 100 -27.32 -2.30 2.11
C SER A 100 -27.99 -1.70 3.34
N GLN A 101 -27.35 -0.73 4.01
CA GLN A 101 -27.86 -0.02 5.18
C GLN A 101 -28.60 1.28 4.84
N ALA A 102 -28.53 1.75 3.59
CA ALA A 102 -29.17 2.97 3.12
C ALA A 102 -30.61 2.77 2.59
N LYS A 103 -31.30 1.71 3.04
CA LYS A 103 -32.72 1.47 2.74
C LYS A 103 -33.62 1.96 3.86
#